data_AF-A0A540V7V0-F1
#
_entry.id   AF-A0A540V7V0-F1
#
_cell.length_a   1.000
_cell.length_b   1.000
_cell.length_c   1.000
_cell.angle_alpha   90.00
_cell.angle_beta   90.00
_cell.angle_gamma   90.00
#
_symmetry.space_group_name_H-M   'P 1'
#
loop_
_entity.id
_entity.type
_entity.pdbx_description
1 polymer ?
#
loop_
_entity_poly.entity_id
_entity_poly.type
_entity_poly.pdbx_seq_one_letter_code
_entity_poly.pdbx_strand_id
1 'polypeptide(L)'
;MDQLQFEDLLFKKSYPYVFKEAHQTIKEFYTDFKGFYAKNFFNNKETELYYFLADSVVKVEFNYDPKLETYKFPYKIRQYKSKINRKDLTYADSEVELTLELEDNTIFYFNSKDDSNEKWQESYAENIISIFKVI
;
A
#
# COMPACT_ATOMS: atom_id res chain seq x y z
N MET A 1 5.86 9.96 -10.81
CA MET A 1 4.41 9.94 -10.62
C MET A 1 4.05 10.45 -9.22
N ASP A 2 2.94 11.17 -9.06
CA ASP A 2 2.41 11.57 -7.74
C ASP A 2 1.43 10.51 -7.17
N GLN A 3 1.04 10.65 -5.90
CA GLN A 3 0.15 9.69 -5.23
C GLN A 3 -1.22 9.57 -5.91
N LEU A 4 -1.77 10.68 -6.40
CA LEU A 4 -3.07 10.71 -7.05
C LEU A 4 -3.03 9.97 -8.39
N GLN A 5 -1.95 10.14 -9.16
CA GLN A 5 -1.74 9.43 -10.41
C GLN A 5 -1.63 7.92 -10.20
N PHE A 6 -0.93 7.47 -9.15
CA PHE A 6 -0.83 6.05 -8.83
C PHE A 6 -2.19 5.46 -8.43
N GLU A 7 -2.94 6.14 -7.55
CA GLU A 7 -4.30 5.73 -7.18
C GLU A 7 -5.22 5.66 -8.41
N ASP A 8 -5.20 6.67 -9.26
CA ASP A 8 -5.99 6.70 -10.50
C ASP A 8 -5.64 5.53 -11.42
N LEU A 9 -4.35 5.22 -11.58
CA LEU A 9 -3.89 4.08 -12.36
C LEU A 9 -4.40 2.76 -11.76
N LEU A 10 -4.35 2.63 -10.43
CA LEU A 10 -4.81 1.46 -9.71
C LEU A 10 -6.33 1.28 -9.75
N PHE A 11 -7.14 2.33 -9.74
CA PHE A 11 -8.60 2.19 -9.59
C PHE A 11 -9.40 2.44 -10.87
N LYS A 12 -8.79 2.91 -11.97
CA LYS A 12 -9.47 3.10 -13.27
C LYS A 12 -9.71 1.82 -14.06
N LYS A 13 -8.91 0.75 -13.87
CA LYS A 13 -9.00 -0.50 -14.67
C LYS A 13 -9.83 -1.60 -13.98
N SER A 14 -11.15 -1.41 -13.87
CA SER A 14 -12.12 -2.50 -13.58
C SER A 14 -11.70 -3.53 -12.51
N TYR A 15 -11.35 -3.06 -11.32
CA TYR A 15 -10.88 -3.91 -10.21
C TYR A 15 -12.02 -4.31 -9.26
N PRO A 16 -11.80 -5.33 -8.39
CA PRO A 16 -12.81 -5.78 -7.45
C PRO A 16 -13.39 -4.62 -6.64
N TYR A 17 -14.71 -4.48 -6.70
CA TYR A 17 -15.49 -3.42 -6.04
C TYR A 17 -15.07 -3.21 -4.57
N VAL A 18 -14.74 -4.29 -3.87
CA VAL A 18 -14.33 -4.29 -2.46
C VAL A 18 -13.09 -3.44 -2.16
N PHE A 19 -12.12 -3.35 -3.08
CA PHE A 19 -10.94 -2.49 -2.87
C PHE A 19 -11.30 -1.02 -2.97
N LYS A 20 -12.13 -0.68 -3.97
CA LYS A 20 -12.59 0.70 -4.18
C LYS A 20 -13.45 1.16 -3.02
N GLU A 21 -14.36 0.30 -2.55
CA GLU A 21 -15.19 0.55 -1.38
C GLU A 21 -14.33 0.79 -0.13
N ALA A 22 -13.40 -0.11 0.18
CA ALA A 22 -12.50 0.06 1.32
C ALA A 22 -11.65 1.32 1.22
N HIS A 23 -11.10 1.62 0.03
CA HIS A 23 -10.31 2.82 -0.21
C HIS A 23 -11.12 4.09 0.02
N GLN A 24 -12.35 4.14 -0.48
CA GLN A 24 -13.26 5.25 -0.26
C GLN A 24 -13.62 5.39 1.22
N THR A 25 -13.99 4.30 1.89
CA THR A 25 -14.32 4.32 3.33
C THR A 25 -13.17 4.84 4.18
N ILE A 26 -11.94 4.38 3.92
CA ILE A 26 -10.76 4.88 4.64
C ILE A 26 -10.56 6.37 4.33
N LYS A 27 -10.69 6.80 3.08
CA LYS A 27 -10.54 8.21 2.68
C LYS A 27 -11.61 9.15 3.24
N GLU A 28 -12.81 8.67 3.49
CA GLU A 28 -13.86 9.45 4.14
C GLU A 28 -13.63 9.57 5.66
N PHE A 29 -12.96 8.60 6.27
CA PHE A 29 -12.74 8.56 7.72
C PHE A 29 -11.53 9.38 8.17
N TYR A 30 -10.46 9.40 7.40
CA TYR A 30 -9.24 10.15 7.72
C TYR A 30 -9.08 11.38 6.82
N THR A 31 -8.43 12.43 7.31
CA THR A 31 -8.25 13.68 6.56
C THR A 31 -6.79 14.10 6.40
N ASP A 32 -5.88 13.40 7.09
CA ASP A 32 -4.46 13.72 7.21
C ASP A 32 -3.54 12.80 6.38
N PHE A 33 -4.06 12.29 5.25
CA PHE A 33 -3.30 11.40 4.36
C PHE A 33 -2.01 12.02 3.85
N LYS A 34 -0.94 11.22 3.93
CA LYS A 34 0.38 11.50 3.38
C LYS A 34 0.67 10.66 2.15
N GLY A 35 0.26 9.40 2.14
CA GLY A 35 0.49 8.50 1.01
C GLY A 35 -0.30 7.20 1.09
N PHE A 36 -0.22 6.44 0.00
CA PHE A 36 -0.94 5.20 -0.19
C PHE A 36 -0.08 4.18 -0.94
N TYR A 37 -0.13 2.92 -0.50
CA TYR A 37 0.56 1.81 -1.15
C TYR A 37 -0.32 0.56 -1.21
N ALA A 38 -0.41 -0.06 -2.38
CA ALA A 38 -1.18 -1.28 -2.60
C ALA A 38 -0.24 -2.48 -2.78
N LYS A 39 0.17 -3.11 -1.68
CA LYS A 39 1.07 -4.26 -1.70
C LYS A 39 0.37 -5.46 -2.33
N ASN A 40 1.05 -6.16 -3.24
CA ASN A 40 0.61 -7.40 -3.89
C ASN A 40 -0.66 -7.30 -4.74
N PHE A 41 -1.06 -6.09 -5.12
CA PHE A 41 -2.31 -5.85 -5.83
C PHE A 41 -2.39 -6.57 -7.20
N PHE A 42 -1.24 -6.91 -7.80
CA PHE A 42 -1.13 -7.46 -9.16
C PHE A 42 -0.44 -8.82 -9.28
N ASN A 43 -0.15 -9.50 -8.18
CA ASN A 43 0.68 -10.71 -8.19
C ASN A 43 0.05 -11.92 -7.49
N ASN A 44 -1.28 -11.93 -7.33
CA ASN A 44 -2.07 -13.03 -6.76
C ASN A 44 -1.65 -13.47 -5.34
N LYS A 45 -0.83 -12.68 -4.64
CA LYS A 45 -0.54 -12.87 -3.22
C LYS A 45 -1.62 -12.17 -2.37
N GLU A 46 -1.53 -12.34 -1.05
CA GLU A 46 -2.40 -11.61 -0.11
C GLU A 46 -2.21 -10.09 -0.32
N THR A 47 -3.31 -9.42 -0.69
CA THR A 47 -3.30 -8.00 -1.00
C THR A 47 -3.48 -7.19 0.27
N GLU A 48 -2.65 -6.17 0.41
CA GLU A 48 -2.66 -5.28 1.54
C GLU A 48 -2.64 -3.83 1.05
N LEU A 49 -3.53 -3.01 1.61
CA LEU A 49 -3.54 -1.57 1.36
C LEU A 49 -2.99 -0.85 2.57
N TYR A 50 -2.00 -0.01 2.36
CA TYR A 50 -1.37 0.81 3.38
C TYR A 50 -1.70 2.27 3.13
N TYR A 51 -2.14 2.95 4.19
CA TYR A 51 -2.41 4.36 4.20
C TYR A 51 -1.53 5.01 5.26
N PHE A 52 -0.67 5.92 4.81
CA PHE A 52 0.22 6.67 5.67
C PHE A 52 -0.49 7.97 6.08
N LEU A 53 -0.69 8.13 7.39
CA LEU A 53 -1.28 9.32 8.00
C LEU A 53 -0.17 10.13 8.69
N ALA A 54 -0.50 11.26 9.33
CA ALA A 54 0.51 12.10 9.95
C ALA A 54 1.25 11.40 11.11
N ASP A 55 0.51 10.65 11.94
CA ASP A 55 1.04 9.98 13.15
C ASP A 55 0.63 8.51 13.25
N SER A 56 0.19 7.88 12.14
CA SER A 56 -0.16 6.47 12.14
C SER A 56 -0.12 5.85 10.75
N VAL A 57 -0.10 4.52 10.71
CA VAL A 57 -0.28 3.74 9.48
C VAL A 57 -1.55 2.90 9.61
N VAL A 58 -2.43 2.97 8.61
CA VAL A 58 -3.59 2.09 8.52
C VAL A 58 -3.28 1.00 7.48
N LYS A 59 -3.41 -0.26 7.91
CA LYS A 59 -3.27 -1.44 7.07
C LYS A 59 -4.64 -2.07 6.86
N VAL A 60 -4.99 -2.38 5.62
CA VAL A 60 -6.19 -3.11 5.25
C VAL A 60 -5.80 -4.39 4.53
N GLU A 61 -6.13 -5.54 5.10
CA GLU A 61 -5.76 -6.87 4.62
C GLU A 61 -6.95 -7.54 3.93
N PHE A 62 -6.75 -7.99 2.69
CA PHE A 62 -7.77 -8.65 1.88
C PHE A 62 -7.43 -10.12 1.67
N ASN A 63 -8.37 -10.99 2.02
CA ASN A 63 -8.24 -12.42 1.80
C ASN A 63 -8.82 -12.80 0.44
N TYR A 64 -7.99 -13.34 -0.45
CA TYR A 64 -8.47 -13.90 -1.72
C TYR A 64 -9.16 -15.25 -1.48
N ASP A 65 -10.36 -15.43 -2.03
CA ASP A 65 -11.01 -16.75 -2.12
C ASP A 65 -10.79 -17.35 -3.50
N PRO A 66 -9.91 -18.36 -3.63
CA PRO A 66 -9.66 -19.02 -4.91
C PRO A 66 -10.87 -19.78 -5.45
N LYS A 67 -11.86 -20.13 -4.62
CA LYS A 67 -13.07 -20.83 -5.09
C LYS A 67 -14.05 -19.89 -5.80
N LEU A 68 -14.07 -18.63 -5.39
CA LEU A 68 -14.96 -17.60 -5.92
C LEU A 68 -14.23 -16.64 -6.86
N GLU A 69 -12.92 -16.87 -7.05
CA GLU A 69 -12.00 -16.01 -7.80
C GLU A 69 -12.10 -14.52 -7.40
N THR A 70 -12.38 -14.24 -6.13
CA THR A 70 -12.67 -12.88 -5.64
C THR A 70 -12.16 -12.67 -4.22
N TYR A 71 -12.06 -11.41 -3.80
CA TYR A 71 -11.66 -11.05 -2.45
C TYR A 71 -12.86 -11.07 -1.49
N LYS A 72 -12.67 -11.69 -0.32
CA LYS A 72 -13.72 -11.85 0.69
C LYS A 72 -13.89 -10.60 1.54
N PHE A 73 -15.16 -10.27 1.80
CA PHE A 73 -15.58 -9.50 2.95
C PHE A 73 -15.81 -10.45 4.15
N PRO A 74 -15.45 -10.06 5.40
CA PRO A 74 -14.82 -8.81 5.78
C PRO A 74 -13.31 -8.79 5.50
N TYR A 75 -12.80 -7.62 5.11
CA TYR A 75 -11.37 -7.31 5.18
C TYR A 75 -10.99 -6.92 6.61
N LYS A 76 -9.71 -7.08 6.98
CA LYS A 76 -9.23 -6.69 8.32
C LYS A 76 -8.61 -5.31 8.24
N ILE A 77 -9.02 -4.40 9.13
CA ILE A 77 -8.37 -3.10 9.31
C ILE A 77 -7.53 -3.15 10.59
N ARG A 78 -6.29 -2.68 10.51
CA ARG A 78 -5.42 -2.43 11.66
C ARG A 78 -4.84 -1.03 11.57
N GLN A 79 -4.91 -0.27 12.66
CA GLN A 79 -4.25 1.02 12.78
C GLN A 79 -3.08 0.92 13.74
N TYR A 80 -1.90 1.32 13.29
CA TYR A 80 -0.67 1.39 14.06
C TYR A 80 -0.47 2.85 14.46
N LYS A 81 -0.92 3.22 15.66
CA LYS A 81 -0.83 4.58 16.23
C LYS A 81 0.56 4.81 16.82
N SER A 82 1.55 4.84 15.95
CA SER A 82 2.94 5.03 16.33
C SER A 82 3.64 5.84 15.25
N LYS A 83 4.53 6.73 15.67
CA LYS A 83 5.32 7.56 14.75
C LYS A 83 6.37 6.72 14.06
N ILE A 84 6.78 7.16 12.87
CA ILE A 84 7.92 6.57 12.18
C ILE A 84 9.19 7.00 12.91
N ASN A 85 9.89 6.01 13.49
CA ASN A 85 11.17 6.21 14.17
C ASN A 85 12.32 6.20 13.14
N ARG A 86 12.27 5.29 12.16
CA ARG A 86 13.29 5.13 11.14
C ARG A 86 12.68 4.76 9.80
N LYS A 87 13.28 5.27 8.72
CA LYS A 87 12.98 4.87 7.34
C LYS A 87 14.27 4.71 6.56
N ASP A 88 14.38 3.63 5.79
CA ASP A 88 15.52 3.35 4.91
C ASP A 88 15.02 3.06 3.51
N LEU A 89 15.69 3.65 2.52
CA LEU A 89 15.39 3.48 1.10
C LEU A 89 16.63 2.89 0.41
N THR A 90 16.48 1.72 -0.20
CA THR A 90 17.55 1.03 -0.92
C THR A 90 17.21 0.94 -2.40
N TYR A 91 18.24 1.09 -3.22
CA TYR A 91 18.18 0.91 -4.66
C TYR A 91 19.11 -0.25 -5.05
N ALA A 92 18.56 -1.28 -5.68
CA ALA A 92 19.32 -2.40 -6.22
C ALA A 92 18.85 -2.65 -7.65
N ASP A 93 19.71 -2.37 -8.65
CA ASP A 93 19.34 -2.42 -10.07
C ASP A 93 18.07 -1.58 -10.38
N SER A 94 16.98 -2.24 -10.80
CA SER A 94 15.66 -1.66 -11.10
C SER A 94 14.65 -1.85 -9.95
N GLU A 95 15.13 -2.22 -8.78
CA GLU A 95 14.35 -2.53 -7.58
C GLU A 95 14.52 -1.43 -6.54
N VAL A 96 13.40 -1.00 -5.95
CA VAL A 96 13.37 -0.03 -4.87
C VAL A 96 12.72 -0.68 -3.66
N GLU A 97 13.40 -0.57 -2.53
CA GLU A 97 12.98 -1.13 -1.26
C GLU A 97 12.83 -0.02 -0.23
N LEU A 98 11.77 -0.08 0.57
CA LEU A 98 11.52 0.81 1.68
C LEU A 98 11.25 0.00 2.95
N THR A 99 12.06 0.24 3.97
CA THR A 99 11.83 -0.26 5.33
C THR A 99 11.39 0.89 6.21
N LEU A 100 10.28 0.73 6.93
CA LEU A 100 9.79 1.66 7.94
C LEU A 100 9.76 0.97 9.29
N GLU A 101 10.33 1.60 10.29
CA GLU A 101 10.27 1.14 11.68
C GLU A 101 9.53 2.20 12.50
N LEU A 102 8.47 1.79 13.17
CA LEU A 102 7.71 2.65 14.08
C LEU A 102 8.37 2.65 15.47
N GLU A 103 8.02 3.62 16.33
CA GLU A 103 8.53 3.71 17.70
C GLU A 103 8.18 2.47 18.57
N ASP A 104 7.15 1.71 18.18
CA ASP A 104 6.76 0.47 18.86
C ASP A 104 7.53 -0.77 18.36
N ASN A 105 8.53 -0.56 17.49
CA ASN A 105 9.32 -1.58 16.79
C ASN A 105 8.52 -2.37 15.74
N THR A 106 7.32 -1.93 15.36
CA THR A 106 6.64 -2.47 14.19
C THR A 106 7.44 -2.10 12.94
N ILE A 107 7.73 -3.11 12.11
CA ILE A 107 8.47 -2.93 10.86
C ILE A 107 7.54 -3.20 9.68
N PHE A 108 7.50 -2.26 8.74
CA PHE A 108 6.92 -2.44 7.42
C PHE A 108 8.02 -2.52 6.37
N TYR A 109 7.84 -3.41 5.41
CA TYR A 109 8.75 -3.60 4.31
C TYR A 109 7.98 -3.55 2.99
N PHE A 110 8.46 -2.72 2.06
CA PHE A 110 7.89 -2.54 0.72
C PHE A 110 8.98 -2.75 -0.31
N ASN A 111 8.65 -3.44 -1.38
CA ASN A 111 9.60 -3.79 -2.43
C ASN A 111 8.89 -3.70 -3.78
N SER A 112 9.42 -2.87 -4.67
CA SER A 112 8.75 -2.56 -5.94
C SER A 112 8.54 -3.77 -6.83
N LYS A 113 9.41 -4.77 -6.74
CA LYS A 113 9.39 -5.98 -7.58
C LYS A 113 8.53 -7.07 -6.96
N ASP A 114 8.77 -7.38 -5.68
CA ASP A 114 8.08 -8.45 -4.98
C ASP A 114 6.61 -8.14 -4.69
N ASP A 115 6.27 -6.85 -4.54
CA ASP A 115 4.91 -6.39 -4.25
C ASP A 115 4.08 -6.13 -5.51
N SER A 116 4.67 -6.27 -6.69
CA SER A 116 4.02 -6.01 -7.97
C SER A 116 4.25 -7.16 -8.96
N ASN A 117 4.03 -6.89 -10.25
CA ASN A 117 4.47 -7.76 -11.35
C ASN A 117 5.30 -6.93 -12.34
N GLU A 118 5.91 -7.58 -13.33
CA GLU A 118 6.82 -6.94 -14.30
C GLU A 118 6.25 -5.68 -14.96
N LYS A 119 4.92 -5.61 -15.19
CA LYS A 119 4.28 -4.45 -15.83
C LYS A 119 4.13 -3.24 -14.91
N TRP A 120 4.17 -3.44 -13.60
CA TRP A 120 3.89 -2.42 -12.60
C TRP A 120 5.10 -2.08 -11.72
N GLN A 121 6.21 -2.79 -11.87
CA GLN A 121 7.41 -2.60 -11.07
C GLN A 121 7.90 -1.15 -11.05
N GLU A 122 7.96 -0.48 -12.21
CA GLU A 122 8.38 0.93 -12.30
C GLU A 122 7.41 1.86 -11.55
N SER A 123 6.10 1.67 -11.73
CA SER A 123 5.08 2.44 -11.02
C SER A 123 5.14 2.25 -9.51
N TYR A 124 5.44 1.02 -9.05
CA TYR A 124 5.62 0.73 -7.63
C TYR A 124 6.90 1.35 -7.09
N ALA A 125 8.01 1.30 -7.84
CA ALA A 125 9.26 1.96 -7.48
C ALA A 125 9.06 3.48 -7.32
N GLU A 126 8.39 4.11 -8.29
CA GLU A 126 8.06 5.54 -8.20
C GLU A 126 7.16 5.87 -7.00
N ASN A 127 6.18 5.00 -6.70
CA ASN A 127 5.34 5.19 -5.53
C ASN A 127 6.13 5.06 -4.22
N ILE A 128 6.98 4.03 -4.07
CA ILE A 128 7.83 3.89 -2.88
C ILE A 128 8.67 5.15 -2.66
N ILE A 129 9.28 5.71 -3.72
CA ILE A 129 10.05 6.96 -3.64
C ILE A 129 9.16 8.14 -3.23
N SER A 130 7.93 8.20 -3.74
CA SER A 130 6.94 9.23 -3.39
C SER A 130 6.55 9.16 -1.91
N ILE A 131 6.24 7.95 -1.41
CA ILE A 131 5.95 7.68 0.00
C ILE A 131 7.12 8.10 0.87
N PHE A 132 8.35 7.68 0.56
CA PHE A 132 9.53 8.03 1.34
C PHE A 132 9.73 9.55 1.51
N LYS A 133 9.32 10.37 0.54
CA LYS A 133 9.46 11.83 0.59
C LYS A 133 8.43 12.51 1.49
N VAL A 134 7.26 11.91 1.70
CA VAL A 134 6.10 12.56 2.36
C VAL A 134 5.84 12.05 3.77
N ILE A 135 6.39 10.88 4.12
CA ILE A 135 6.36 10.32 5.48
C ILE A 135 7.57 10.72 6.29
#